data_AF-A0A0D6XQP4-F1
#
_entry.id   AF-A0A0D6XQP4-F1
#
_cell.length_a   1.000
_cell.length_b   1.000
_cell.length_c   1.000
_cell.angle_alpha   90.00
_cell.angle_beta   90.00
_cell.angle_gamma   90.00
#
_symmetry.space_group_name_H-M   'P 1'
#
loop_
_entity.id
_entity.type
_entity.pdbx_description
1 polymer ?
#
loop_
_entity_poly.entity_id
_entity_poly.type
_entity_poly.pdbx_seq_one_letter_code
_entity_poly.pdbx_strand_id
1 'polypeptide(L)'
;MERTQWYKGLIISLFLGIIFFVVNFMSHTAPVSTIIFKSVLVALTFGVLYTLTFTLLASEQRRIQYGAPLVIGVALGALVGMKVEQPIICTLIGIVVALLIGYVYGRIKGGR
;
A
#
# COMPACT_ATOMS: atom_id res chain seq x y z
N MET A 1 18.61 -9.86 -1.72
CA MET A 1 17.79 -8.80 -1.09
C MET A 1 18.67 -8.10 -0.07
N GLU A 2 18.95 -6.79 -0.22
CA GLU A 2 19.67 -6.06 0.83
C GLU A 2 18.79 -5.98 2.09
N ARG A 3 19.33 -6.42 3.23
CA ARG A 3 18.63 -6.43 4.53
C ARG A 3 17.96 -5.07 4.82
N THR A 4 18.64 -3.98 4.49
CA THR A 4 18.20 -2.59 4.68
C THR A 4 16.84 -2.27 4.06
N GLN A 5 16.50 -2.84 2.91
CA GLN A 5 15.24 -2.54 2.22
C GLN A 5 14.06 -3.32 2.81
N TRP A 6 14.32 -4.52 3.32
CA TRP A 6 13.31 -5.31 4.03
C TRP A 6 12.87 -4.63 5.32
N TYR A 7 13.83 -4.08 6.08
CA TYR A 7 13.53 -3.27 7.27
C TYR A 7 12.71 -2.02 6.97
N LYS A 8 13.01 -1.31 5.87
CA LYS A 8 12.24 -0.11 5.46
C LYS A 8 10.78 -0.44 5.17
N GLY A 9 10.52 -1.51 4.41
CA GLY A 9 9.16 -1.96 4.11
C GLY A 9 8.37 -2.33 5.36
N LEU A 10 9.01 -3.07 6.25
CA LEU A 10 8.41 -3.50 7.51
C LEU A 10 8.06 -2.29 8.38
N ILE A 11 8.98 -1.34 8.53
CA ILE A 11 8.75 -0.09 9.29
C ILE A 11 7.58 0.69 8.70
N ILE A 12 7.55 0.92 7.38
CA ILE A 12 6.46 1.67 6.72
C ILE A 12 5.11 0.98 6.92
N SER A 13 5.06 -0.34 6.76
CA SER A 13 3.84 -1.12 6.93
C SER A 13 3.30 -1.07 8.38
N LEU A 14 4.20 -1.13 9.36
CA LEU A 14 3.86 -1.01 10.78
C LEU A 14 3.33 0.39 11.09
N PHE A 15 3.98 1.42 10.53
CA PHE A 15 3.59 2.81 10.72
C PHE A 15 2.19 3.08 10.17
N LEU A 16 1.87 2.55 8.98
CA LEU A 16 0.54 2.62 8.38
C LEU A 16 -0.51 1.91 9.23
N GLY A 17 -0.20 0.71 9.75
CA GLY A 17 -1.08 -0.01 10.66
C GLY A 17 -1.38 0.78 11.94
N ILE A 18 -0.35 1.40 12.54
CA ILE A 18 -0.49 2.23 13.75
C ILE A 18 -1.34 3.47 13.47
N ILE A 19 -1.09 4.18 12.37
CA ILE A 19 -1.91 5.35 11.98
C ILE A 19 -3.37 4.94 11.80
N PHE A 20 -3.63 3.83 11.10
CA PHE A 20 -4.97 3.32 10.89
C PHE A 20 -5.66 2.98 12.22
N PHE A 21 -4.94 2.34 13.14
CA PHE A 21 -5.44 2.04 14.48
C PHE A 21 -5.84 3.32 15.22
N VAL A 22 -4.94 4.31 15.30
CA VAL A 22 -5.18 5.57 16.02
C VAL A 22 -6.38 6.31 15.45
N VAL A 23 -6.49 6.42 14.13
CA VAL A 23 -7.62 7.10 13.48
C VAL A 23 -8.94 6.41 13.82
N ASN A 24 -9.02 5.08 13.67
CA ASN A 24 -10.26 4.34 13.92
C ASN A 24 -10.62 4.29 15.42
N PHE A 25 -9.63 4.22 16.30
CA PHE A 25 -9.83 4.26 17.75
C PHE A 25 -10.41 5.62 18.19
N MET A 26 -9.83 6.72 17.71
CA MET A 26 -10.33 8.07 17.99
C MET A 26 -11.76 8.26 17.49
N SER A 27 -12.11 7.67 16.35
CA SER A 27 -13.44 7.76 15.77
C SER A 27 -14.50 6.84 16.41
N HIS A 28 -14.13 5.99 17.40
CA HIS A 28 -15.04 5.06 18.10
C HIS A 28 -15.95 4.24 17.15
N THR A 29 -15.44 3.93 15.95
CA THR A 29 -16.27 3.37 14.86
C THR A 29 -16.64 1.91 15.06
N ALA A 30 -15.93 1.19 15.92
CA ALA A 30 -16.10 -0.23 16.14
C ALA A 30 -15.52 -0.67 17.49
N PRO A 31 -15.82 -1.91 17.95
CA PRO A 31 -15.14 -2.50 19.09
C PRO A 31 -13.62 -2.51 18.90
N VAL A 32 -12.88 -2.25 19.97
CA VAL A 32 -11.41 -2.15 19.95
C VAL A 32 -10.76 -3.38 19.34
N SER A 33 -11.27 -4.58 19.64
CA SER A 33 -10.79 -5.84 19.05
C SER A 33 -10.89 -5.87 17.52
N THR A 34 -11.99 -5.34 16.96
CA THR A 34 -12.19 -5.22 15.51
C THR A 34 -11.23 -4.21 14.89
N ILE A 35 -10.95 -3.10 15.58
CA ILE A 35 -10.03 -2.07 15.11
C ILE A 35 -8.59 -2.61 15.09
N ILE A 36 -8.16 -3.32 16.14
CA ILE A 36 -6.85 -3.99 16.20
C ILE A 36 -6.72 -4.97 15.02
N PHE A 37 -7.71 -5.85 14.83
CA PHE A 37 -7.67 -6.84 13.75
C PHE A 37 -7.55 -6.19 12.36
N LYS A 38 -8.37 -5.16 12.08
CA LYS A 38 -8.30 -4.41 10.82
C LYS A 38 -6.96 -3.71 10.63
N SER A 39 -6.39 -3.14 11.69
CA SER A 39 -5.10 -2.43 11.66
C SER A 39 -3.94 -3.38 11.36
N VAL A 40 -3.95 -4.57 11.97
CA VAL A 40 -2.99 -5.64 11.68
C VAL A 40 -3.14 -6.11 10.22
N LEU A 41 -4.37 -6.27 9.73
CA LEU A 41 -4.65 -6.60 8.34
C LEU A 41 -4.09 -5.56 7.37
N VAL A 42 -4.25 -4.26 7.68
CA VAL A 42 -3.68 -3.16 6.89
C VAL A 42 -2.15 -3.22 6.87
N ALA A 43 -1.52 -3.40 8.03
CA ALA A 43 -0.07 -3.54 8.13
C ALA A 43 0.44 -4.74 7.31
N LEU A 44 -0.20 -5.90 7.45
CA LEU A 44 0.15 -7.10 6.68
C LEU A 44 -0.04 -6.88 5.17
N THR A 45 -1.14 -6.25 4.77
CA THR A 45 -1.44 -5.98 3.35
C THR A 45 -0.36 -5.07 2.75
N PHE A 46 0.01 -3.98 3.42
CA PHE A 46 1.08 -3.10 2.97
C PHE A 46 2.45 -3.77 2.99
N GLY A 47 2.73 -4.60 4.00
CA GLY A 47 3.97 -5.38 4.08
C GLY A 47 4.11 -6.33 2.90
N VAL A 48 3.06 -7.10 2.59
CA VAL A 48 3.02 -8.03 1.46
C VAL A 48 3.12 -7.29 0.13
N LEU A 49 2.39 -6.18 -0.05
CA LEU A 49 2.48 -5.38 -1.27
C LEU A 49 3.87 -4.78 -1.48
N TYR A 50 4.50 -4.28 -0.41
CA TYR A 50 5.86 -3.78 -0.47
C TYR A 50 6.84 -4.90 -0.86
N THR A 51 6.74 -6.07 -0.21
CA THR A 51 7.58 -7.24 -0.53
C THR A 51 7.38 -7.68 -1.98
N LEU A 52 6.14 -7.87 -2.43
CA LEU A 52 5.81 -8.28 -3.80
C LEU A 52 6.34 -7.30 -4.83
N THR A 53 6.14 -6.00 -4.61
CA THR A 53 6.66 -4.96 -5.50
C THR A 53 8.18 -4.98 -5.55
N PHE A 54 8.86 -5.24 -4.42
CA PHE A 54 10.32 -5.33 -4.35
C PHE A 54 10.90 -6.61 -4.95
N THR A 55 10.21 -7.74 -4.83
CA THR A 55 10.63 -9.03 -5.40
C THR A 55 10.37 -9.09 -6.91
N LEU A 56 9.26 -8.51 -7.39
CA LEU A 56 8.91 -8.54 -8.81
C LEU A 56 9.74 -7.52 -9.63
N LEU A 57 10.20 -6.44 -9.00
CA LEU A 57 10.96 -5.41 -9.68
C LEU A 57 12.46 -5.60 -9.42
N ALA A 58 13.08 -6.34 -10.32
CA ALA A 58 14.50 -6.69 -10.30
C ALA A 58 15.46 -5.49 -10.44
N SER A 59 15.01 -4.34 -10.97
CA SER A 59 15.83 -3.14 -11.10
C SER A 59 15.39 -2.01 -10.17
N GLU A 60 16.36 -1.27 -9.63
CA GLU A 60 16.13 -0.10 -8.77
C GLU A 60 15.25 0.96 -9.45
N GLN A 61 15.43 1.12 -10.77
CA GLN A 61 14.64 2.02 -11.59
C GLN A 61 13.15 1.63 -11.66
N ARG A 62 12.85 0.33 -11.80
CA ARG A 62 11.46 -0.14 -11.74
C ARG A 62 10.88 0.06 -10.34
N ARG A 63 11.67 -0.15 -9.28
CA ARG A 63 11.19 0.03 -7.89
C ARG A 63 10.72 1.44 -7.61
N ILE A 64 11.42 2.45 -8.10
CA ILE A 64 10.99 3.85 -8.00
C ILE A 64 9.75 4.09 -8.86
N GLN A 65 9.73 3.54 -10.07
CA GLN A 65 8.65 3.72 -11.04
C GLN A 65 7.31 3.15 -10.60
N TYR A 66 7.28 1.96 -9.98
CA TYR A 66 6.01 1.33 -9.57
C TYR A 66 5.78 1.35 -8.06
N GLY A 67 6.82 1.48 -7.23
CA GLY A 67 6.70 1.42 -5.77
C GLY A 67 5.85 2.54 -5.19
N ALA A 68 6.16 3.79 -5.52
CA ALA A 68 5.38 4.93 -5.02
C ALA A 68 3.93 4.91 -5.53
N PRO A 69 3.65 4.69 -6.83
CA PRO A 69 2.28 4.56 -7.31
C PRO A 69 1.49 3.44 -6.64
N LEU A 70 2.08 2.25 -6.42
CA LEU A 70 1.39 1.12 -5.77
C LEU A 70 0.99 1.44 -4.34
N VAL A 71 1.90 2.01 -3.55
CA VAL A 71 1.61 2.42 -2.16
C VAL A 71 0.48 3.45 -2.14
N ILE A 72 0.52 4.45 -3.02
CA ILE A 72 -0.50 5.49 -3.11
C ILE A 72 -1.84 4.91 -3.57
N GLY A 73 -1.84 4.08 -4.60
CA GLY A 73 -3.06 3.49 -5.17
C GLY A 73 -3.77 2.56 -4.19
N VAL A 74 -3.01 1.78 -3.42
CA VAL A 74 -3.57 0.93 -2.35
C VAL A 74 -4.14 1.79 -1.22
N ALA A 75 -3.40 2.81 -0.77
CA ALA A 75 -3.84 3.69 0.31
C ALA A 75 -5.14 4.42 -0.07
N LEU A 76 -5.16 5.05 -1.25
CA LEU A 76 -6.32 5.78 -1.75
C LEU A 76 -7.48 4.83 -2.05
N GLY A 77 -7.21 3.69 -2.68
CA GLY A 77 -8.23 2.68 -2.97
C GLY A 77 -8.90 2.15 -1.70
N ALA A 78 -8.12 1.91 -0.65
CA ALA A 78 -8.65 1.51 0.66
C ALA A 78 -9.48 2.62 1.32
N LEU A 79 -8.96 3.86 1.35
CA LEU A 79 -9.67 5.01 1.94
C LEU A 79 -10.98 5.32 1.24
N VAL A 80 -10.99 5.31 -0.10
CA VAL A 80 -12.19 5.50 -0.90
C VAL A 80 -13.13 4.32 -0.68
N GLY A 81 -12.63 3.08 -0.70
CA GLY A 81 -13.47 1.91 -0.50
C GLY A 81 -14.11 1.82 0.88
N MET A 82 -13.49 2.40 1.92
CA MET A 82 -14.15 2.55 3.22
C MET A 82 -15.38 3.47 3.16
N LYS A 83 -15.37 4.52 2.32
CA LYS A 83 -16.51 5.42 2.12
C LYS A 83 -17.65 4.78 1.34
N VAL A 84 -17.34 3.85 0.45
CA VAL A 84 -18.30 3.15 -0.42
C VAL A 84 -18.65 1.75 0.12
N GLU A 85 -18.22 1.43 1.35
CA GLU A 85 -18.38 0.12 2.00
C GLU A 85 -17.83 -1.08 1.22
N GLN A 86 -16.98 -0.83 0.22
CA GLN A 86 -16.33 -1.84 -0.62
C GLN A 86 -14.79 -1.67 -0.59
N PRO A 87 -14.14 -1.76 0.59
CA PRO A 87 -12.70 -1.52 0.74
C PRO A 87 -11.85 -2.42 -0.14
N ILE A 88 -12.21 -3.70 -0.27
CA ILE A 88 -11.45 -4.67 -1.06
C ILE A 88 -11.48 -4.33 -2.54
N ILE A 89 -12.66 -4.05 -3.09
CA ILE A 89 -12.87 -3.77 -4.52
C ILE A 89 -12.17 -2.47 -4.91
N CYS A 90 -12.35 -1.40 -4.14
CA CYS A 90 -11.69 -0.13 -4.43
C CYS A 90 -10.17 -0.21 -4.25
N THR A 91 -9.67 -1.04 -3.33
CA THR A 91 -8.21 -1.30 -3.21
C THR A 91 -7.68 -2.02 -4.45
N LEU A 92 -8.39 -3.03 -4.96
CA LEU A 92 -8.02 -3.71 -6.21
C LEU A 92 -7.99 -2.75 -7.39
N ILE A 93 -9.01 -1.89 -7.52
CA ILE A 93 -9.04 -0.83 -8.55
C ILE A 93 -7.84 0.12 -8.39
N GLY A 94 -7.54 0.53 -7.16
CA GLY A 94 -6.38 1.38 -6.85
C GLY A 94 -5.04 0.75 -7.25
N ILE A 95 -4.87 -0.57 -7.03
CA ILE A 95 -3.70 -1.33 -7.49
C ILE A 95 -3.61 -1.31 -9.03
N VAL A 96 -4.71 -1.57 -9.73
CA VAL A 96 -4.73 -1.56 -11.20
C VAL A 96 -4.36 -0.18 -11.76
N VAL A 97 -4.93 0.89 -11.20
CA VAL A 97 -4.60 2.27 -11.59
C VAL A 97 -3.14 2.59 -11.32
N ALA A 98 -2.60 2.18 -10.18
CA ALA A 98 -1.19 2.37 -9.84
C ALA A 98 -0.24 1.67 -10.83
N LEU A 99 -0.58 0.45 -11.26
CA LEU A 99 0.19 -0.28 -12.27
C LEU A 99 0.17 0.44 -13.63
N LEU A 100 -0.99 0.98 -14.03
CA LEU A 100 -1.11 1.78 -15.25
C LEU A 100 -0.26 3.05 -15.19
N ILE A 101 -0.30 3.78 -14.07
CA ILE A 101 0.52 4.98 -13.87
C ILE A 101 2.01 4.63 -13.95
N GLY A 102 2.43 3.55 -13.27
CA GLY A 102 3.81 3.07 -13.34
C GLY A 102 4.23 2.73 -14.77
N TYR A 103 3.36 2.07 -15.55
CA TYR A 103 3.61 1.74 -16.95
C TYR A 103 3.77 3.00 -17.82
N VAL A 104 2.86 3.97 -17.69
CA VAL A 104 2.90 5.25 -18.42
C VAL A 104 4.16 6.03 -18.09
N TYR A 105 4.51 6.16 -16.81
CA TYR A 105 5.73 6.83 -16.36
C TYR A 105 6.99 6.20 -16.98
N GLY A 106 7.03 4.87 -17.09
CA GLY A 106 8.11 4.15 -17.76
C GLY A 106 8.25 4.49 -19.23
N ARG A 107 7.13 4.56 -19.95
CA ARG A 107 7.13 4.91 -21.37
C ARG A 107 7.56 6.35 -21.61
N ILE A 108 7.20 7.27 -20.71
CA ILE A 108 7.63 8.68 -20.79
C ILE A 108 9.13 8.80 -20.51
N LYS A 109 9.65 8.09 -19.51
CA LYS A 109 11.05 8.22 -19.09
C LYS A 109 12.03 7.37 -19.90
N GLY A 110 11.58 6.25 -20.46
CA GLY A 110 12.37 5.37 -21.35
C GLY A 110 12.35 5.77 -22.83
N GLY A 111 11.67 6.87 -23.18
CA GLY A 111 11.70 7.48 -24.51
C GLY A 111 12.81 8.53 -24.70
N ARG A 112 13.82 8.55 -23.82
CA ARG A 112 15.04 9.35 -23.95
C ARG A 112 16.25 8.43 -23.82
#